data_AF-A0A2V8JWQ3-F1
#
_entry.id   AF-A0A2V8JWQ3-F1
#
_cell.length_a   1.000
_cell.length_b   1.000
_cell.length_c   1.000
_cell.angle_alpha   90.00
_cell.angle_beta   90.00
_cell.angle_gamma   90.00
#
_symmetry.space_group_name_H-M   'P 1'
#
loop_
_entity.id
_entity.type
_entity.pdbx_description
1 polymer ?
#
loop_
_entity_poly.entity_id
_entity_poly.type
_entity_poly.pdbx_seq_one_letter_code
_entity_poly.pdbx_strand_id
1 'polypeptide(L)'
;MTLRDQLYGLYTACIYPVLVHKDPVYQRSLAKAGLGLNPTHIPIDKQDSFKQEMKLQAWLAACKIEDARSLDRDTVLTKLLTGPVTLYRISERGTTARPGIWWFTEKVADRCREEAGPDPQKRLDWLRQVLAVCFNWSRFDQVEQLVLRSGETIPAVVGRGLAMPHYKFEPYIDRETGRRVMDKLPPDYWKKKGEWLLGGELQVVLPWIPVLRVTISSSI
;
A
#
# COMPACT_ATOMS: atom_id res chain seq x y z
N MET A 1 2.78 -0.94 22.70
CA MET A 1 3.55 -1.71 21.70
C MET A 1 3.57 -0.91 20.41
N THR A 2 4.74 -0.62 19.84
CA THR A 2 4.84 0.27 18.65
C THR A 2 4.38 -0.44 17.36
N LEU A 3 4.03 0.31 16.31
CA LEU A 3 3.67 -0.24 15.00
C LEU A 3 4.78 -1.14 14.44
N ARG A 4 6.04 -0.73 14.62
CA ARG A 4 7.23 -1.50 14.24
C ARG A 4 7.26 -2.86 14.93
N ASP A 5 7.05 -2.90 16.24
CA ASP A 5 7.14 -4.15 17.01
C ASP A 5 6.00 -5.11 16.63
N GLN A 6 4.80 -4.56 16.37
CA GLN A 6 3.67 -5.33 15.86
C GLN A 6 3.97 -5.95 14.47
N LEU A 7 4.48 -5.15 13.53
CA LEU A 7 4.84 -5.63 12.19
C LEU A 7 5.95 -6.67 12.25
N TYR A 8 6.96 -6.46 13.10
CA TYR A 8 8.03 -7.42 13.30
C TYR A 8 7.49 -8.78 13.80
N GLY A 9 6.54 -8.78 14.74
CA GLY A 9 5.87 -9.99 15.20
C GLY A 9 5.18 -10.74 14.06
N LEU A 10 4.41 -10.04 13.21
CA LEU A 10 3.80 -10.65 12.03
C LEU A 10 4.86 -11.18 11.05
N TYR A 11 5.88 -10.39 10.73
CA TYR A 11 6.85 -10.75 9.70
C TYR A 11 7.71 -11.96 10.08
N THR A 12 7.91 -12.18 11.38
CA THR A 12 8.69 -13.32 11.87
C THR A 12 7.87 -14.58 12.15
N ALA A 13 6.54 -14.48 12.13
CA ALA A 13 5.66 -15.60 12.47
C ALA A 13 5.75 -16.75 11.46
N CYS A 14 5.83 -16.45 10.16
CA CYS A 14 5.91 -17.45 9.10
C CYS A 14 6.43 -16.86 7.79
N ILE A 15 6.65 -17.73 6.81
CA ILE A 15 6.85 -17.33 5.41
C ILE A 15 5.48 -17.22 4.76
N TYR A 16 5.24 -16.13 4.03
CA TYR A 16 3.98 -15.86 3.34
C TYR A 16 4.02 -16.38 1.90
N PRO A 17 3.41 -17.54 1.59
CA PRO A 17 3.64 -18.23 0.31
C PRO A 17 3.21 -17.41 -0.91
N VAL A 18 2.13 -16.64 -0.76
CA VAL A 18 1.63 -15.76 -1.83
C VAL A 18 2.63 -14.68 -2.21
N LEU A 19 3.48 -14.22 -1.28
CA LEU A 19 4.50 -13.21 -1.53
C LEU A 19 5.78 -13.81 -2.11
N VAL A 20 6.15 -15.05 -1.73
CA VAL A 20 7.39 -15.73 -2.17
C VAL A 20 7.56 -15.73 -3.69
N HIS A 21 6.48 -15.84 -4.46
CA HIS A 21 6.57 -15.90 -5.93
C HIS A 21 6.08 -14.64 -6.64
N LYS A 22 5.53 -13.68 -5.89
CA LYS A 22 4.74 -12.60 -6.48
C LYS A 22 5.16 -11.21 -6.02
N ASP A 23 6.01 -11.08 -5.00
CA ASP A 23 6.59 -9.81 -4.55
C ASP A 23 8.13 -9.82 -4.63
N PRO A 24 8.75 -9.00 -5.50
CA PRO A 24 10.21 -8.93 -5.64
C PRO A 24 10.96 -8.41 -4.42
N VAL A 25 10.33 -7.57 -3.59
CA VAL A 25 10.96 -6.99 -2.38
C VAL A 25 11.07 -8.07 -1.31
N TYR A 26 9.99 -8.81 -1.09
CA TYR A 26 9.93 -9.95 -0.18
C TYR A 26 10.89 -11.04 -0.61
N GLN A 27 10.93 -11.39 -1.90
CA GLN A 27 11.94 -12.32 -2.46
C GLN A 27 13.37 -11.87 -2.15
N ARG A 28 13.68 -10.59 -2.37
CA ARG A 28 15.01 -10.05 -2.08
C ARG A 28 15.32 -10.09 -0.58
N SER A 29 14.35 -9.83 0.29
CA SER A 29 14.51 -9.94 1.74
C SER A 29 14.77 -11.39 2.15
N LEU A 30 14.02 -12.36 1.63
CA LEU A 30 14.28 -13.78 1.88
C LEU A 30 15.69 -14.18 1.42
N ALA A 31 16.12 -13.74 0.24
CA ALA A 31 17.47 -14.00 -0.26
C ALA A 31 18.57 -13.39 0.63
N LYS A 32 18.38 -12.17 1.13
CA LYS A 32 19.28 -11.52 2.10
C LYS A 32 19.37 -12.26 3.43
N ALA A 33 18.26 -12.88 3.85
CA ALA A 33 18.21 -13.76 5.02
C ALA A 33 18.88 -15.14 4.77
N GLY A 34 19.46 -15.36 3.58
CA GLY A 34 20.08 -16.63 3.20
C GLY A 34 19.06 -17.72 2.86
N LEU A 35 17.80 -17.36 2.63
CA LEU A 35 16.76 -18.29 2.19
C LEU A 35 16.79 -18.39 0.66
N GLY A 36 16.64 -19.60 0.12
CA GLY A 36 16.64 -19.85 -1.32
C GLY A 36 15.45 -19.22 -2.05
N LEU A 37 15.24 -19.60 -3.32
CA LEU A 37 14.22 -18.98 -4.17
C LEU A 37 12.77 -19.24 -3.71
N ASN A 38 12.51 -20.38 -3.06
CA ASN A 38 11.16 -20.83 -2.71
C ASN A 38 11.11 -21.47 -1.30
N PRO A 39 11.42 -20.72 -0.24
CA PRO A 39 11.47 -21.28 1.10
C PRO A 39 10.04 -21.55 1.60
N THR A 40 9.82 -22.73 2.18
CA THR A 40 8.54 -23.11 2.83
C THR A 40 8.61 -23.02 4.35
N HIS A 41 9.82 -23.07 4.90
CA HIS A 41 10.12 -22.93 6.32
C HIS A 41 11.45 -22.20 6.49
N ILE A 42 11.74 -21.76 7.72
CA ILE A 42 12.99 -21.08 8.07
C ILE A 42 13.91 -22.09 8.75
N PRO A 43 15.05 -22.48 8.13
CA PRO A 43 16.03 -23.35 8.77
C PRO A 43 16.55 -22.78 10.09
N ILE A 44 16.89 -23.65 11.04
CA ILE A 44 17.35 -23.25 12.39
C ILE A 44 18.57 -22.33 12.29
N ASP A 45 19.53 -22.65 11.43
CA ASP A 45 20.76 -21.88 11.21
C ASP A 45 20.52 -20.52 10.53
N LYS A 46 19.34 -20.28 9.96
CA LYS A 46 18.95 -19.03 9.30
C LYS A 46 17.98 -18.18 10.12
N GLN A 47 17.52 -18.64 11.28
CA GLN A 47 16.52 -17.91 12.07
C GLN A 47 16.96 -16.50 12.45
N ASP A 48 18.21 -16.33 12.88
CA ASP A 48 18.71 -15.02 13.31
C ASP A 48 18.83 -14.04 12.14
N SER A 49 19.33 -14.51 10.99
CA SER A 49 19.43 -13.71 9.77
C SER A 49 18.04 -13.30 9.27
N PHE A 50 17.08 -14.23 9.29
CA PHE A 50 15.68 -13.96 8.95
C PHE A 50 15.06 -12.92 9.89
N LYS A 51 15.21 -13.08 11.21
CA LYS A 51 14.71 -12.11 12.20
C LYS A 51 15.32 -10.72 11.98
N GLN A 52 16.61 -10.62 11.70
CA GLN A 52 17.27 -9.33 11.45
C GLN A 52 16.72 -8.63 10.20
N GLU A 53 16.57 -9.35 9.09
CA GLU A 53 15.99 -8.78 7.86
C GLU A 53 14.52 -8.39 8.07
N MET A 54 13.70 -9.24 8.72
CA MET A 54 12.30 -8.92 9.01
C MET A 54 12.17 -7.69 9.93
N LYS A 55 13.10 -7.50 10.87
CA LYS A 55 13.15 -6.30 11.72
C LYS A 55 13.43 -5.04 10.89
N LEU A 56 14.37 -5.12 9.94
CA LEU A 56 14.66 -4.01 9.02
C LEU A 56 13.43 -3.67 8.16
N GLN A 57 12.78 -4.67 7.59
CA GLN A 57 11.57 -4.47 6.78
C GLN A 57 10.41 -3.89 7.59
N ALA A 58 10.21 -4.35 8.84
CA ALA A 58 9.20 -3.79 9.74
C ALA A 58 9.48 -2.32 10.05
N TRP A 59 10.75 -1.94 10.24
CA TRP A 59 11.16 -0.56 10.46
C TRP A 59 10.91 0.31 9.22
N LEU A 60 11.33 -0.13 8.04
CA LEU A 60 11.10 0.59 6.78
C LEU A 60 9.62 0.80 6.50
N ALA A 61 8.79 -0.22 6.73
CA ALA A 61 7.35 -0.13 6.57
C ALA A 61 6.71 0.85 7.56
N ALA A 62 7.08 0.77 8.85
CA ALA A 62 6.57 1.67 9.88
C ALA A 62 6.96 3.12 9.59
N CYS A 63 8.23 3.40 9.26
CA CYS A 63 8.68 4.75 8.89
C CYS A 63 7.87 5.30 7.70
N LYS A 64 7.68 4.50 6.65
CA LYS A 64 6.91 4.94 5.48
C LYS A 64 5.45 5.27 5.82
N ILE A 65 4.82 4.53 6.71
CA ILE A 65 3.45 4.78 7.16
C ILE A 65 3.39 6.04 8.05
N GLU A 66 4.32 6.17 8.99
CA GLU A 66 4.39 7.29 9.92
C GLU A 66 4.73 8.62 9.21
N ASP A 67 5.66 8.60 8.24
CA ASP A 67 6.06 9.76 7.43
C ASP A 67 4.95 10.23 6.49
N ALA A 68 4.09 9.31 6.05
CA ALA A 68 2.92 9.67 5.24
C ALA A 68 1.99 10.60 6.03
N ARG A 69 1.86 10.39 7.35
CA ARG A 69 0.92 11.10 8.25
C ARG A 69 -0.52 11.11 7.75
N SER A 70 -0.91 10.06 7.03
CA SER A 70 -2.21 9.93 6.37
C SER A 70 -3.21 9.06 7.12
N LEU A 71 -2.79 8.40 8.20
CA LEU A 71 -3.64 7.55 9.03
C LEU A 71 -3.81 8.11 10.43
N ASP A 72 -5.01 7.96 10.96
CA ASP A 72 -5.33 8.26 12.35
C ASP A 72 -4.66 7.23 13.26
N ARG A 73 -3.71 7.72 14.08
CA ARG A 73 -2.89 6.90 14.98
C ARG A 73 -3.71 6.04 15.93
N ASP A 74 -4.88 6.51 16.35
CA ASP A 74 -5.73 5.81 17.30
C ASP A 74 -6.48 4.63 16.66
N THR A 75 -6.47 4.56 15.32
CA THR A 75 -7.13 3.49 14.55
C THR A 75 -6.14 2.54 13.88
N VAL A 76 -4.84 2.86 13.93
CA VAL A 76 -3.79 2.09 13.23
C VAL A 76 -3.53 0.77 13.95
N LEU A 77 -3.69 -0.32 13.22
CA LEU A 77 -3.51 -1.67 13.72
C LEU A 77 -2.81 -2.53 12.66
N THR A 78 -1.89 -3.37 13.09
CA THR A 78 -1.40 -4.44 12.20
C THR A 78 -2.43 -5.55 12.10
N LYS A 79 -2.54 -6.16 10.93
CA LYS A 79 -3.50 -7.23 10.67
C LYS A 79 -2.92 -8.24 9.71
N LEU A 80 -3.12 -9.53 10.00
CA LEU A 80 -2.95 -10.58 9.01
C LEU A 80 -4.23 -10.66 8.17
N LEU A 81 -4.17 -10.20 6.92
CA LEU A 81 -5.29 -10.33 6.00
C LEU A 81 -5.35 -11.79 5.53
N THR A 82 -6.49 -12.42 5.73
CA THR A 82 -6.76 -13.80 5.32
C THR A 82 -7.85 -13.76 4.26
N GLY A 83 -7.61 -14.41 3.13
CA GLY A 83 -8.62 -14.50 2.08
C GLY A 83 -9.80 -15.41 2.46
N PRO A 84 -10.93 -15.32 1.75
CA PRO A 84 -11.11 -14.53 0.53
C PRO A 84 -11.32 -13.03 0.82
N VAL A 85 -10.55 -12.17 0.14
CA VAL A 85 -10.74 -10.71 0.21
C VAL A 85 -10.27 -10.06 -1.09
N THR A 86 -11.02 -9.07 -1.56
CA THR A 86 -10.61 -8.20 -2.66
C THR A 86 -10.20 -6.84 -2.11
N LEU A 87 -9.01 -6.41 -2.51
CA LEU A 87 -8.46 -5.10 -2.22
C LEU A 87 -8.36 -4.31 -3.52
N TYR A 88 -8.61 -3.03 -3.42
CA TYR A 88 -8.53 -2.10 -4.53
C TYR A 88 -7.56 -0.99 -4.23
N ARG A 89 -7.01 -0.36 -5.26
CA ARG A 89 -6.25 0.88 -5.14
C ARG A 89 -6.45 1.71 -6.38
N ILE A 90 -6.26 3.02 -6.27
CA ILE A 90 -6.12 3.86 -7.45
C ILE A 90 -4.65 3.85 -7.87
N SER A 91 -4.39 3.83 -9.16
CA SER A 91 -3.04 3.83 -9.75
C SER A 91 -3.00 4.77 -10.95
N GLU A 92 -1.78 5.14 -11.37
CA GLU A 92 -1.52 5.84 -12.63
C GLU A 92 -1.25 4.81 -13.73
N ARG A 93 -1.83 5.01 -14.92
CA ARG A 93 -1.54 4.21 -16.10
C ARG A 93 -0.10 4.39 -16.57
N GLY A 94 0.55 3.29 -16.95
CA GLY A 94 1.85 3.34 -17.63
C GLY A 94 3.06 3.59 -16.74
N THR A 95 2.88 3.75 -15.42
CA THR A 95 4.02 3.86 -14.50
C THR A 95 4.60 2.49 -14.14
N THR A 96 5.92 2.36 -14.27
CA THR A 96 6.70 1.16 -13.88
C THR A 96 6.98 1.14 -12.39
N ALA A 97 7.15 2.31 -11.77
CA ALA A 97 7.12 2.47 -10.33
C ALA A 97 5.65 2.60 -9.92
N ARG A 98 5.04 1.55 -9.37
CA ARG A 98 3.67 1.64 -8.83
C ARG A 98 3.74 2.11 -7.37
N PRO A 99 3.76 3.41 -7.05
CA PRO A 99 3.53 3.84 -5.69
C PRO A 99 2.12 3.41 -5.31
N GLY A 100 1.95 2.92 -4.10
CA GLY A 100 0.63 2.48 -3.64
C GLY A 100 0.74 1.25 -2.79
N ILE A 101 1.38 1.41 -1.63
CA ILE A 101 1.14 0.50 -0.51
C ILE A 101 -0.29 0.68 0.02
N TRP A 102 -1.04 1.67 -0.43
CA TRP A 102 -2.37 2.02 0.05
C TRP A 102 -3.46 1.39 -0.81
N TRP A 103 -4.37 0.72 -0.13
CA TRP A 103 -5.47 -0.06 -0.67
C TRP A 103 -6.74 0.23 0.13
N PHE A 104 -7.88 -0.19 -0.41
CA PHE A 104 -9.18 -0.14 0.24
C PHE A 104 -9.95 -1.43 -0.04
N THR A 105 -10.98 -1.69 0.75
CA THR A 105 -11.74 -2.95 0.70
C THR A 105 -12.93 -2.87 -0.26
N GLU A 106 -13.51 -4.01 -0.61
CA GLU A 106 -14.78 -4.08 -1.35
C GLU A 106 -15.87 -3.20 -0.72
N LYS A 107 -15.95 -3.12 0.62
CA LYS A 107 -16.93 -2.26 1.30
C LYS A 107 -16.83 -0.79 0.88
N VAL A 108 -15.62 -0.28 0.67
CA VAL A 108 -15.41 1.11 0.21
C VAL A 108 -15.73 1.23 -1.29
N ALA A 109 -15.44 0.18 -2.07
CA ALA A 109 -15.82 0.10 -3.48
C ALA A 109 -17.35 0.11 -3.68
N ASP A 110 -18.08 -0.68 -2.89
CA ASP A 110 -19.55 -0.74 -2.90
C ASP A 110 -20.15 0.64 -2.63
N ARG A 111 -19.70 1.29 -1.55
CA ARG A 111 -20.15 2.65 -1.22
C ARG A 111 -19.83 3.67 -2.30
N CYS A 112 -18.65 3.56 -2.93
CA CYS A 112 -18.31 4.40 -4.07
C CYS A 112 -19.32 4.24 -5.21
N ARG A 113 -19.70 2.98 -5.54
CA ARG A 113 -20.70 2.69 -6.57
C ARG A 113 -22.07 3.25 -6.22
N GLU A 114 -22.48 3.13 -4.95
CA GLU A 114 -23.77 3.60 -4.44
C GLU A 114 -23.86 5.13 -4.42
N GLU A 115 -22.84 5.82 -3.91
CA GLU A 115 -22.86 7.26 -3.67
C GLU A 115 -22.45 8.09 -4.89
N ALA A 116 -21.48 7.63 -5.70
CA ALA A 116 -20.98 8.39 -6.85
C ALA A 116 -21.71 8.06 -8.18
N GLY A 117 -22.50 6.98 -8.20
CA GLY A 117 -23.23 6.53 -9.39
C GLY A 117 -22.33 5.79 -10.40
N PRO A 118 -22.76 5.62 -11.67
CA PRO A 118 -22.06 4.79 -12.66
C PRO A 118 -20.89 5.47 -13.38
N ASP A 119 -20.72 6.78 -13.22
CA ASP A 119 -19.69 7.55 -13.93
C ASP A 119 -18.29 7.27 -13.34
N PRO A 120 -17.32 6.74 -14.14
CA PRO A 120 -16.00 6.40 -13.63
C PRO A 120 -15.22 7.59 -13.06
N GLN A 121 -15.38 8.77 -13.66
CA GLN A 121 -14.66 9.96 -13.21
C GLN A 121 -15.19 10.43 -11.85
N LYS A 122 -16.52 10.44 -11.67
CA LYS A 122 -17.15 10.73 -10.38
C LYS A 122 -16.75 9.73 -9.30
N ARG A 123 -16.63 8.45 -9.64
CA ARG A 123 -16.15 7.41 -8.70
C ARG A 123 -14.71 7.64 -8.27
N LEU A 124 -13.82 7.93 -9.22
CA LEU A 124 -12.44 8.30 -8.90
C LEU A 124 -12.37 9.53 -8.00
N ASP A 125 -13.15 10.58 -8.31
CA ASP A 125 -13.19 11.80 -7.51
C ASP A 125 -13.74 11.54 -6.09
N TRP A 126 -14.76 10.71 -5.95
CA TRP A 126 -15.28 10.27 -4.66
C TRP A 126 -14.20 9.51 -3.86
N LEU A 127 -13.53 8.53 -4.48
CA LEU A 127 -12.48 7.76 -3.81
C LEU A 127 -11.31 8.64 -3.36
N ARG A 128 -10.89 9.60 -4.20
CA ARG A 128 -9.85 10.57 -3.85
C ARG A 128 -10.22 11.37 -2.60
N GLN A 129 -11.48 11.80 -2.50
CA GLN A 129 -11.97 12.57 -1.37
C GLN A 129 -11.95 11.78 -0.06
N VAL A 130 -12.44 10.54 -0.08
CA VAL A 130 -12.67 9.76 1.15
C VAL A 130 -11.47 8.92 1.59
N LEU A 131 -10.57 8.56 0.67
CA LEU A 131 -9.35 7.85 1.03
C LEU A 131 -8.27 8.80 1.55
N ALA A 132 -8.19 10.03 1.04
CA ALA A 132 -7.21 11.05 1.49
C ALA A 132 -5.77 10.51 1.67
N VAL A 133 -5.32 9.63 0.77
CA VAL A 133 -3.92 9.19 0.72
C VAL A 133 -3.05 10.35 0.23
N CYS A 134 -1.88 10.56 0.83
CA CYS A 134 -0.94 11.61 0.44
C CYS A 134 -0.23 11.33 -0.88
N PHE A 135 -0.95 11.23 -1.99
CA PHE A 135 -0.35 11.23 -3.32
C PHE A 135 -0.92 12.35 -4.16
N ASN A 136 -0.15 12.73 -5.17
CA ASN A 136 -0.63 13.57 -6.24
C ASN A 136 -1.67 12.81 -7.08
N TRP A 137 -2.92 12.75 -6.61
CA TRP A 137 -4.00 11.99 -7.23
C TRP A 137 -4.35 12.40 -8.65
N SER A 138 -3.93 13.58 -9.12
CA SER A 138 -4.28 14.08 -10.46
C SER A 138 -3.79 13.18 -11.59
N ARG A 139 -2.77 12.34 -11.32
CA ARG A 139 -2.19 11.38 -12.27
C ARG A 139 -2.80 9.99 -12.19
N PHE A 140 -3.59 9.72 -11.15
CA PHE A 140 -4.14 8.40 -10.86
C PHE A 140 -5.48 8.25 -11.57
N ASP A 141 -5.51 7.59 -12.71
CA ASP A 141 -6.60 7.56 -13.67
C ASP A 141 -7.29 6.20 -13.79
N GLN A 142 -6.87 5.19 -13.02
CA GLN A 142 -7.43 3.85 -13.07
C GLN A 142 -7.45 3.18 -11.70
N VAL A 143 -8.33 2.18 -11.54
CA VAL A 143 -8.39 1.33 -10.36
C VAL A 143 -7.75 -0.02 -10.66
N GLU A 144 -6.89 -0.47 -9.75
CA GLU A 144 -6.35 -1.82 -9.73
C GLU A 144 -6.96 -2.63 -8.59
N GLN A 145 -7.02 -3.95 -8.77
CA GLN A 145 -7.49 -4.88 -7.77
C GLN A 145 -6.46 -5.99 -7.48
N LEU A 146 -6.50 -6.46 -6.24
CA LEU A 146 -5.79 -7.63 -5.75
C LEU A 146 -6.80 -8.54 -5.05
N VAL A 147 -6.94 -9.76 -5.57
CA VAL A 147 -7.78 -10.80 -4.94
C VAL A 147 -6.88 -11.74 -4.16
N LEU A 148 -7.14 -11.90 -2.86
CA LEU A 148 -6.60 -12.99 -2.04
C LEU A 148 -7.63 -14.12 -1.99
N ARG A 149 -7.17 -15.35 -2.28
CA ARG A 149 -7.99 -16.56 -2.28
C ARG A 149 -8.11 -17.12 -0.86
N SER A 150 -9.08 -18.01 -0.67
CA SER A 150 -9.22 -18.74 0.59
C SER A 150 -7.92 -19.43 0.99
N GLY A 151 -7.55 -19.31 2.26
CA GLY A 151 -6.30 -19.87 2.81
C GLY A 151 -5.03 -19.06 2.55
N GLU A 152 -5.09 -18.00 1.73
CA GLU A 152 -3.95 -17.10 1.51
C GLU A 152 -3.90 -16.02 2.58
N THR A 153 -2.69 -15.70 3.03
CA THR A 153 -2.47 -14.65 4.04
C THR A 153 -1.37 -13.69 3.64
N ILE A 154 -1.56 -12.41 3.93
CA ILE A 154 -0.53 -11.37 3.82
C ILE A 154 -0.59 -10.43 5.02
N PRO A 155 0.57 -9.94 5.49
CA PRO A 155 0.59 -8.93 6.53
C PRO A 155 0.17 -7.57 5.96
N ALA A 156 -0.60 -6.83 6.74
CA ALA A 156 -1.06 -5.50 6.41
C ALA A 156 -1.09 -4.60 7.65
N VAL A 157 -1.25 -3.31 7.41
CA VAL A 157 -1.68 -2.34 8.43
C VAL A 157 -3.04 -1.81 8.00
N VAL A 158 -3.95 -1.62 8.94
CA VAL A 158 -5.24 -0.99 8.69
C VAL A 158 -5.35 0.27 9.53
N GLY A 159 -6.05 1.28 9.02
CA GLY A 159 -6.29 2.53 9.74
C GLY A 159 -7.24 3.42 8.97
N ARG A 160 -7.90 4.34 9.66
CA ARG A 160 -8.75 5.35 9.00
C ARG A 160 -7.89 6.46 8.43
N GLY A 161 -8.22 6.91 7.22
CA GLY A 161 -7.59 8.06 6.60
C GLY A 161 -7.86 9.35 7.37
N LEU A 162 -6.84 10.17 7.54
CA LEU A 162 -6.99 11.56 8.00
C LEU A 162 -7.34 12.47 6.83
N ALA A 163 -7.91 13.63 7.12
CA ALA A 163 -8.00 14.70 6.14
C ALA A 163 -6.59 15.13 5.72
N MET A 164 -6.34 15.22 4.42
CA MET A 164 -5.03 15.54 3.87
C MET A 164 -5.12 16.69 2.87
N PRO A 165 -4.08 17.53 2.73
CA PRO A 165 -4.06 18.53 1.67
C PRO A 165 -4.14 17.84 0.30
N HIS A 166 -4.85 18.48 -0.64
CA HIS A 166 -5.00 17.95 -2.01
C HIS A 166 -3.65 17.71 -2.70
N TYR A 167 -2.60 18.45 -2.29
CA TYR A 167 -1.23 18.23 -2.72
C TYR A 167 -0.27 18.18 -1.54
N LYS A 168 0.55 17.12 -1.50
CA LYS A 168 1.76 17.04 -0.69
C LYS A 168 2.95 17.01 -1.65
N PHE A 169 3.82 18.01 -1.59
CA PHE A 169 5.06 17.99 -2.35
C PHE A 169 5.98 16.91 -1.79
N GLU A 170 6.02 15.75 -2.43
CA GLU A 170 7.01 14.73 -2.13
C GLU A 170 8.09 14.74 -3.24
N PRO A 171 9.27 15.28 -2.95
CA PRO A 171 10.40 15.11 -3.86
C PRO A 171 10.79 13.64 -3.91
N TYR A 172 11.00 13.11 -5.11
CA TYR A 172 11.52 11.76 -5.30
C TYR A 172 12.96 11.81 -5.79
N ILE A 173 13.70 10.72 -5.58
CA ILE A 173 15.01 10.54 -6.19
C ILE A 173 14.79 9.84 -7.52
N ASP A 174 15.12 10.53 -8.61
CA ASP A 174 15.16 9.94 -9.93
C ASP A 174 16.22 8.83 -9.94
N ARG A 175 15.82 7.61 -10.30
CA ARG A 175 16.69 6.43 -10.17
C ARG A 175 17.77 6.36 -11.24
N GLU A 176 17.59 7.03 -12.37
CA GLU A 176 18.56 7.03 -13.47
C GLU A 176 19.64 8.08 -13.24
N THR A 177 19.24 9.25 -12.75
CA THR A 177 20.13 10.41 -12.56
C THR A 177 20.60 10.58 -11.12
N GLY A 178 19.98 9.90 -10.16
CA GLY A 178 20.24 10.04 -8.72
C GLY A 178 19.84 11.41 -8.16
N ARG A 179 19.21 12.28 -8.96
CA ARG A 179 18.87 13.64 -8.56
C ARG A 179 17.55 13.67 -7.81
N ARG A 180 17.47 14.56 -6.83
CA ARG A 180 16.20 14.92 -6.21
C ARG A 180 15.39 15.71 -7.23
N VAL A 181 14.35 15.10 -7.76
CA VAL A 181 13.42 15.71 -8.70
C VAL A 181 12.16 16.10 -7.95
N MET A 182 11.70 17.30 -8.24
CA MET A 182 10.38 17.74 -7.82
C MET A 182 9.39 17.27 -8.88
N ASP A 183 8.32 16.58 -8.47
CA ASP A 183 7.21 16.31 -9.37
C ASP A 183 6.77 17.62 -10.04
N LYS A 184 6.53 17.57 -11.35
CA LYS A 184 5.87 18.69 -12.04
C LYS A 184 4.53 18.92 -11.34
N LEU A 185 4.27 20.18 -11.02
CA LEU A 185 2.98 20.57 -10.47
C LEU A 185 1.87 20.14 -11.43
N PRO A 186 0.81 19.48 -10.92
CA PRO A 186 -0.39 19.20 -11.70
C PRO A 186 -0.96 20.46 -12.35
N PRO A 187 -1.60 20.32 -13.53
CA PRO A 187 -2.25 21.44 -14.19
C PRO A 187 -3.25 22.19 -13.29
N ASP A 188 -3.94 21.47 -12.38
CA ASP A 188 -4.92 22.01 -11.45
C ASP A 188 -4.34 22.36 -10.07
N TYR A 189 -3.01 22.35 -9.90
CA TYR A 189 -2.36 22.65 -8.62
C TYR A 189 -2.83 23.98 -8.01
N TRP A 190 -2.72 25.06 -8.78
CA TRP A 190 -3.06 26.40 -8.31
C TRP A 190 -4.54 26.56 -8.00
N LYS A 191 -5.40 25.83 -8.73
CA LYS A 191 -6.85 25.85 -8.51
C LYS A 191 -7.22 25.23 -7.17
N LYS A 192 -6.56 24.13 -6.79
CA LYS A 192 -6.86 23.37 -5.56
C LYS A 192 -5.85 23.58 -4.44
N LYS A 193 -5.01 24.61 -4.54
CA LYS A 193 -4.01 24.92 -3.52
C LYS A 193 -4.72 25.33 -2.24
N GLY A 194 -4.45 24.60 -1.14
CA GLY A 194 -5.08 24.84 0.16
C GLY A 194 -6.40 24.10 0.35
N GLU A 195 -6.91 23.39 -0.67
CA GLU A 195 -8.03 22.46 -0.50
C GLU A 195 -7.58 21.19 0.25
N TRP A 196 -8.54 20.58 0.94
CA TRP A 196 -8.35 19.38 1.73
C TRP A 196 -9.23 18.25 1.20
N LEU A 197 -8.66 17.06 1.12
CA LEU A 197 -9.37 15.79 0.99
C LEU A 197 -9.90 15.40 2.36
N LEU A 198 -11.12 14.89 2.41
CA LEU A 198 -11.84 14.63 3.66
C LEU A 198 -11.26 13.48 4.47
N GLY A 199 -10.87 12.39 3.80
CA GLY A 199 -10.48 11.16 4.47
C GLY A 199 -11.67 10.47 5.14
N GLY A 200 -11.38 9.70 6.19
CA GLY A 200 -12.38 9.04 7.04
C GLY A 200 -12.62 7.57 6.74
N GLU A 201 -12.36 7.11 5.52
CA GLU A 201 -12.52 5.69 5.16
C GLU A 201 -11.37 4.83 5.67
N LEU A 202 -11.69 3.55 5.89
CA LEU A 202 -10.70 2.54 6.26
C LEU A 202 -9.78 2.26 5.08
N GLN A 203 -8.50 2.43 5.30
CA GLN A 203 -7.44 2.09 4.36
C GLN A 203 -6.68 0.85 4.84
N VAL A 204 -6.13 0.16 3.85
CA VAL A 204 -5.28 -1.01 4.03
C VAL A 204 -3.92 -0.67 3.46
N VAL A 205 -2.88 -0.81 4.26
CA VAL A 205 -1.50 -0.68 3.83
C VAL A 205 -0.89 -2.06 3.65
N LEU A 206 -0.38 -2.34 2.46
CA LEU A 206 0.36 -3.55 2.14
C LEU A 206 1.86 -3.25 2.01
N PRO A 207 2.68 -3.59 3.02
CA PRO A 207 4.13 -3.41 2.95
C PRO A 207 4.80 -4.22 1.85
N TRP A 208 4.24 -5.41 1.57
CA TRP A 208 4.57 -6.25 0.42
C TRP A 208 3.32 -6.51 -0.40
N ILE A 209 3.47 -6.44 -1.71
CA ILE A 209 2.38 -6.50 -2.70
C ILE A 209 2.69 -7.64 -3.66
N PRO A 210 1.83 -8.66 -3.80
CA PRO A 210 2.00 -9.69 -4.83
C PRO A 210 1.73 -9.08 -6.23
N VAL A 211 2.65 -8.27 -6.74
CA VAL A 211 2.49 -7.41 -7.94
C VAL A 211 2.03 -8.18 -9.17
N LEU A 212 2.44 -9.44 -9.30
CA LEU A 212 2.03 -10.32 -10.41
C LEU A 212 0.57 -10.78 -10.34
N ARG A 213 -0.18 -10.42 -9.30
CA ARG A 213 -1.63 -10.67 -9.16
C ARG A 213 -2.47 -9.42 -9.25
N VAL A 214 -1.84 -8.27 -9.35
CA VAL A 214 -2.54 -6.99 -9.46
C VAL A 214 -3.06 -6.85 -10.88
N THR A 215 -4.38 -6.70 -11.01
CA THR A 215 -5.07 -6.56 -12.29
C THR A 215 -5.81 -5.23 -12.35
N ILE A 216 -6.08 -4.71 -13.54
CA ILE A 216 -6.93 -3.53 -13.70
C ILE A 216 -8.37 -3.95 -13.36
N SER A 217 -9.04 -3.15 -12.54
CA SER A 217 -10.45 -3.33 -12.25
C SER A 217 -11.29 -2.56 -13.27
N SER A 218 -12.27 -3.23 -13.88
CA SER A 218 -13.32 -2.58 -14.68
C SER A 218 -14.60 -2.29 -13.89
N SER A 219 -14.63 -2.69 -12.61
CA SER A 219 -15.85 -2.74 -11.78
C SER A 219 -16.04 -1.51 -10.88
N ILE A 220 -15.04 -0.62 -10.84
CA ILE A 220 -15.06 0.66 -10.12
C ILE A 220 -14.90 1.77 -11.14
#